data_AF-A0A8S1BYC0-F1
#
_entry.id   AF-A0A8S1BYC0-F1
#
_cell.length_a   1.000
_cell.length_b   1.000
_cell.length_c   1.000
_cell.angle_alpha   90.00
_cell.angle_beta   90.00
_cell.angle_gamma   90.00
#
_symmetry.space_group_name_H-M   'P 1'
#
loop_
_entity.id
_entity.type
_entity.pdbx_description
1 polymer ?
#
loop_
_entity_poly.entity_id
_entity_poly.type
_entity_poly.pdbx_seq_one_letter_code
_entity_poly.pdbx_strand_id
1 'polypeptide(L)'
;MYKWLFIDILNFSTFFLAIILLLSLGTILDDDKEGATNFEKLLNAFSLKRNLKKIFDLSDSPTKVKGIDAFRGINALALLIAHKSMAMAHNPYVNKVSYSNVFGMPWAVVGRSAILYTDSFLYLSGFLNANNLLQDLERKGTINLKDRLIARWFRLFPLFVSLMLFCTYILPDVNNGPQWNLVVEEHSRVCEKNMWKSFLFIHNYFGFEEMCLTHTHQIGMDMQLYVATLPLMVLIWKFKKLGWSLLVLIAVASTVLRYLAIYWYDISMFVYFGIS
;
A
#
# COMPACT_ATOMS: atom_id res chain seq x y z
N MET A 1 -9.96 -7.50 30.04
CA MET A 1 -9.25 -6.72 29.01
C MET A 1 -7.75 -7.02 29.00
N TYR A 2 -7.01 -6.78 30.09
CA TYR A 2 -5.55 -7.02 30.17
C TYR A 2 -5.07 -8.45 29.85
N LYS A 3 -5.88 -9.48 30.15
CA LYS A 3 -5.53 -10.89 29.88
C LYS A 3 -5.54 -11.25 28.38
N TRP A 4 -6.39 -10.61 27.59
CA TRP A 4 -6.46 -10.81 26.13
C TRP A 4 -5.33 -10.04 25.44
N LEU A 5 -5.12 -8.78 25.82
CA LEU A 5 -4.00 -7.95 25.36
C LEU A 5 -2.63 -8.62 25.58
N PHE A 6 -2.41 -9.23 26.76
CA PHE A 6 -1.14 -9.91 27.06
C PHE A 6 -0.94 -11.19 26.23
N ILE A 7 -2.00 -11.96 25.98
CA ILE A 7 -1.95 -13.17 25.13
C ILE A 7 -1.70 -12.77 23.67
N ASP A 8 -2.33 -11.71 23.21
CA ASP A 8 -2.17 -11.16 21.87
C ASP A 8 -0.75 -10.62 21.66
N ILE A 9 -0.22 -9.81 22.59
CA ILE A 9 1.17 -9.31 22.54
C ILE A 9 2.19 -10.45 22.52
N LEU A 10 1.98 -11.51 23.32
CA LEU A 10 2.86 -12.68 23.35
C LEU A 10 2.80 -13.46 22.02
N ASN A 11 1.62 -13.59 21.42
CA ASN A 11 1.42 -14.24 20.12
C ASN A 11 2.02 -13.43 18.97
N PHE A 12 2.02 -12.10 19.04
CA PHE A 12 2.63 -11.27 18.00
C PHE A 12 4.14 -11.13 18.14
N SER A 13 4.67 -11.05 19.37
CA SER A 13 6.11 -11.09 19.59
C SER A 13 6.72 -12.40 19.09
N THR A 14 6.04 -13.53 19.30
CA THR A 14 6.47 -14.83 18.75
C THR A 14 6.42 -14.86 17.22
N PHE A 15 5.46 -14.20 16.57
CA PHE A 15 5.42 -14.04 15.12
C PHE A 15 6.67 -13.32 14.56
N PHE A 16 7.09 -12.20 15.15
CA PHE A 16 8.30 -11.50 14.71
C PHE A 16 9.58 -12.29 15.02
N LEU A 17 9.65 -12.96 16.17
CA LEU A 17 10.77 -13.86 16.48
C LEU A 17 10.86 -15.03 15.49
N ALA A 18 9.72 -15.59 15.07
CA ALA A 18 9.68 -16.63 14.06
C ALA A 18 10.17 -16.12 12.69
N ILE A 19 9.81 -14.89 12.29
CA ILE A 19 10.35 -14.27 11.08
C ILE A 19 11.86 -14.08 11.18
N ILE A 20 12.38 -13.56 12.29
CA ILE A 20 13.82 -13.39 12.50
C ILE A 20 14.54 -14.74 12.45
N LEU A 21 13.97 -15.79 13.03
CA LEU A 21 14.51 -17.14 12.96
C LEU A 21 14.51 -17.69 11.53
N LEU A 22 13.44 -17.48 10.75
CA LEU A 22 13.38 -17.90 9.36
C LEU A 22 14.39 -17.13 8.49
N LEU A 23 14.59 -15.84 8.74
CA LEU A 23 15.59 -15.03 8.07
C LEU A 23 17.02 -15.50 8.39
N SER A 24 17.30 -15.81 9.66
CA SER A 24 18.63 -16.27 10.07
C SER A 24 18.93 -17.67 9.53
N LEU A 25 18.02 -18.64 9.72
CA LEU A 25 18.13 -19.98 9.17
C LEU A 25 18.22 -19.94 7.64
N GLY A 26 17.37 -19.14 6.99
CA GLY A 26 17.36 -18.97 5.55
C GLY A 26 18.65 -18.39 5.01
N THR A 27 19.30 -17.48 5.73
CA THR A 27 20.57 -16.88 5.29
C THR A 27 21.77 -17.81 5.57
N ILE A 28 21.75 -18.55 6.68
CA ILE A 28 22.85 -19.46 7.07
C ILE A 28 22.86 -20.72 6.19
N LEU A 29 21.68 -21.26 5.87
CA LEU A 29 21.53 -22.50 5.12
C LEU A 29 21.49 -22.29 3.59
N ASP A 30 21.57 -21.05 3.12
CA ASP A 30 21.58 -20.73 1.69
C ASP A 30 22.94 -21.05 1.06
N ASP A 31 22.95 -22.11 0.25
CA ASP A 31 24.11 -22.60 -0.50
C ASP A 31 24.20 -22.03 -1.93
N ASP A 32 23.45 -20.97 -2.24
CA ASP A 32 23.28 -20.37 -3.57
C ASP A 32 22.68 -21.32 -4.64
N LYS A 33 22.25 -22.53 -4.27
CA LYS A 33 21.61 -23.47 -5.20
C LYS A 33 20.08 -23.33 -5.15
N GLU A 34 19.42 -23.91 -6.15
CA GLU A 34 17.97 -24.06 -6.07
C GLU A 34 17.62 -25.19 -5.10
N GLY A 35 16.67 -24.91 -4.20
CA GLY A 35 16.20 -25.89 -3.24
C GLY A 35 15.56 -27.09 -3.96
N ALA A 36 16.00 -28.29 -3.61
CA ALA A 36 15.46 -29.54 -4.12
C ALA A 36 14.08 -29.83 -3.52
N THR A 37 13.87 -29.49 -2.25
CA THR A 37 12.59 -29.71 -1.54
C THR A 37 11.76 -28.43 -1.44
N ASN A 38 10.44 -28.56 -1.23
CA ASN A 38 9.57 -27.41 -0.98
C ASN A 38 9.97 -26.63 0.28
N PHE A 39 10.52 -27.32 1.28
CA PHE A 39 11.03 -26.72 2.50
C PHE A 39 12.28 -25.88 2.22
N GLU A 40 13.25 -26.40 1.47
CA GLU A 40 14.43 -25.63 1.05
C GLU A 40 14.04 -24.42 0.18
N LYS A 41 13.06 -24.56 -0.72
CA LYS A 41 12.55 -23.44 -1.52
C LYS A 41 11.93 -22.35 -0.64
N LEU A 42 11.15 -22.74 0.38
CA LEU A 42 10.60 -21.80 1.35
C LEU A 42 11.70 -21.10 2.14
N LEU A 43 12.67 -21.86 2.64
CA LEU A 43 13.78 -21.35 3.44
C LEU A 43 14.66 -20.38 2.63
N ASN A 44 14.97 -20.73 1.37
CA ASN A 44 15.67 -19.88 0.42
C ASN A 44 14.92 -18.58 0.09
N ALA A 45 13.59 -18.56 0.22
CA ALA A 45 12.80 -17.33 0.05
C ALA A 45 13.07 -16.32 1.19
N PHE A 46 13.47 -16.78 2.37
CA PHE A 46 13.86 -15.95 3.51
C PHE A 46 15.37 -15.62 3.57
N SER A 47 16.19 -16.15 2.65
CA SER A 47 17.62 -15.80 2.60
C SER A 47 17.82 -14.30 2.31
N LEU A 48 18.45 -13.59 3.24
CA LEU A 48 18.78 -12.18 3.06
C LEU A 48 19.82 -12.01 1.95
N LYS A 49 20.83 -12.89 1.89
CA LYS A 49 21.90 -12.87 0.88
C LYS A 49 21.32 -12.94 -0.54
N ARG A 50 20.44 -13.90 -0.80
CA ARG A 50 19.82 -14.09 -2.13
C ARG A 50 18.88 -12.96 -2.50
N ASN A 51 18.07 -12.48 -1.55
CA ASN A 51 17.17 -11.36 -1.79
C ASN A 51 17.93 -10.04 -2.03
N LEU A 52 19.03 -9.78 -1.30
CA LEU A 52 19.89 -8.63 -1.56
C LEU A 52 20.54 -8.70 -2.94
N LYS A 53 21.08 -9.85 -3.34
CA LYS A 53 21.62 -10.04 -4.69
C LYS A 53 20.58 -9.75 -5.78
N LYS A 54 19.33 -10.17 -5.58
CA LYS A 54 18.21 -9.88 -6.50
C LYS A 54 17.82 -8.40 -6.53
N ILE A 55 17.89 -7.69 -5.40
CA ILE A 55 17.59 -6.24 -5.35
C ILE A 55 18.60 -5.44 -6.16
N PHE A 56 19.87 -5.83 -6.14
CA PHE A 56 20.94 -5.19 -6.91
C PHE A 56 21.15 -5.80 -8.31
N ASP A 57 20.30 -6.74 -8.72
CA ASP A 57 20.35 -7.29 -10.07
C ASP A 57 19.73 -6.30 -11.07
N LEU A 58 20.58 -5.78 -11.96
CA LEU A 58 20.20 -4.83 -13.01
C LEU A 58 19.93 -5.51 -14.35
N SER A 59 19.85 -6.85 -14.39
CA SER A 59 19.53 -7.57 -15.61
C SER A 59 18.12 -7.22 -16.11
N ASP A 60 18.01 -7.01 -17.42
CA ASP A 60 16.73 -6.73 -18.08
C ASP A 60 15.94 -8.04 -18.24
N SER A 61 14.66 -8.00 -17.86
CA SER A 61 13.73 -9.10 -18.19
C SER A 61 12.97 -8.78 -19.48
N PRO A 62 12.71 -9.77 -20.34
CA PRO A 62 12.05 -9.55 -21.64
C PRO A 62 10.59 -9.09 -21.50
N THR A 63 9.98 -9.27 -20.33
CA THR A 63 8.60 -8.85 -20.03
C THR A 63 8.50 -7.49 -19.33
N LYS A 64 9.64 -6.83 -19.08
CA LYS A 64 9.71 -5.56 -18.35
C LYS A 64 9.39 -4.39 -19.27
N VAL A 65 8.41 -3.58 -18.89
CA VAL A 65 8.17 -2.29 -19.55
C VAL A 65 9.21 -1.29 -19.04
N LYS A 66 10.07 -0.81 -19.93
CA LYS A 66 11.17 0.11 -19.60
C LYS A 66 10.65 1.42 -19.00
N GLY A 67 11.37 1.98 -18.03
CA GLY A 67 11.07 3.27 -17.39
C GLY A 67 9.98 3.25 -16.30
N ILE A 68 9.13 2.22 -16.23
CA ILE A 68 8.07 2.13 -15.21
C ILE A 68 8.62 2.09 -13.80
N ASP A 69 9.71 1.37 -13.56
CA ASP A 69 10.30 1.27 -12.21
C ASP A 69 10.91 2.59 -11.76
N ALA A 70 11.52 3.36 -12.68
CA ALA A 70 12.02 4.70 -12.38
C ALA A 70 10.86 5.64 -12.01
N PHE A 71 9.78 5.61 -12.78
CA PHE A 71 8.58 6.40 -12.49
C PHE A 71 7.94 6.01 -11.16
N ARG A 72 7.89 4.72 -10.82
CA ARG A 72 7.45 4.24 -9.50
C ARG A 72 8.36 4.74 -8.38
N GLY A 73 9.67 4.70 -8.56
CA GLY A 73 10.65 5.19 -7.59
C GLY A 73 10.47 6.68 -7.30
N ILE A 74 10.33 7.50 -8.35
CA ILE A 74 10.10 8.95 -8.21
C ILE A 74 8.76 9.22 -7.51
N ASN A 75 7.68 8.54 -7.90
CA ASN A 75 6.38 8.67 -7.22
C ASN A 75 6.43 8.22 -5.77
N ALA A 76 7.16 7.15 -5.45
CA ALA A 76 7.31 6.66 -4.07
C ALA A 76 8.02 7.71 -3.20
N LEU A 77 9.11 8.30 -3.71
CA LEU A 77 9.84 9.34 -3.02
C LEU A 77 8.97 10.59 -2.81
N ALA A 78 8.24 11.02 -3.84
CA ALA A 78 7.37 12.18 -3.76
C ALA A 78 6.21 11.96 -2.77
N LEU A 79 5.61 10.77 -2.76
CA LEU A 79 4.58 10.37 -1.80
C LEU A 79 5.13 10.34 -0.37
N LEU A 80 6.36 9.87 -0.17
CA LEU A 80 7.02 9.89 1.13
C LEU A 80 7.23 11.33 1.63
N ILE A 81 7.71 12.22 0.75
CA ILE A 81 7.88 13.65 1.07
C ILE A 81 6.52 14.28 1.42
N ALA A 82 5.47 13.96 0.67
CA ALA A 82 4.13 14.48 0.93
C ALA A 82 3.60 14.08 2.31
N HIS A 83 3.62 12.79 2.63
CA HIS A 83 3.21 12.30 3.95
C HIS A 83 4.07 12.86 5.08
N LYS A 84 5.39 12.96 4.88
CA LYS A 84 6.28 13.58 5.87
C LYS A 84 5.94 15.06 6.09
N SER A 85 5.60 15.79 5.02
CA SER A 85 5.22 17.20 5.11
C SER A 85 3.93 17.41 5.91
N MET A 86 2.95 16.49 5.77
CA MET A 86 1.72 16.48 6.57
C MET A 86 1.99 16.12 8.03
N ALA A 87 2.83 15.12 8.28
CA ALA A 87 3.23 14.75 9.64
C ALA A 87 3.95 15.91 10.35
N MET A 88 4.74 16.69 9.63
CA MET A 88 5.39 17.88 10.18
C MET A 88 4.39 18.93 10.68
N ALA A 89 3.18 19.02 10.11
CA ALA A 89 2.16 19.96 10.58
C ALA A 89 1.73 19.72 12.03
N HIS A 90 1.92 18.50 12.54
CA HIS A 90 1.60 18.12 13.92
C HIS A 90 2.72 18.45 14.92
N ASN A 91 3.88 18.93 14.46
CA ASN A 91 4.97 19.27 15.35
C ASN A 91 4.68 20.56 16.15
N PRO A 92 5.14 20.64 17.41
CA PRO A 92 5.00 21.84 18.23
C PRO A 92 5.97 22.93 17.76
N TYR A 93 5.55 23.76 16.82
CA TYR A 93 6.32 24.93 16.38
C TYR A 93 6.16 26.11 17.34
N VAL A 94 7.28 26.68 17.79
CA VAL A 94 7.30 27.95 18.56
C VAL A 94 6.73 29.11 17.73
N ASN A 95 7.01 29.11 16.42
CA ASN A 95 6.45 30.08 15.47
C ASN A 95 5.70 29.35 14.35
N LYS A 96 4.40 29.14 14.55
CA LYS A 96 3.50 28.53 13.54
C LYS A 96 3.35 29.37 12.27
N VAL A 97 3.51 30.69 12.36
CA VAL A 97 3.42 31.60 11.20
C VAL A 97 4.56 31.37 10.24
N SER A 98 5.78 31.15 10.73
CA SER A 98 6.94 30.82 9.90
C SER A 98 6.72 29.53 9.11
N TYR A 99 6.21 28.47 9.76
CA TYR A 99 5.86 27.23 9.09
C TYR A 99 4.78 27.45 8.01
N SER A 100 3.70 28.15 8.35
CA SER A 100 2.63 28.49 7.39
C SER A 100 3.16 29.22 6.16
N ASN A 101 4.04 30.21 6.35
CA ASN A 101 4.64 30.98 5.24
C ASN A 101 5.44 30.08 4.30
N VAL A 102 6.24 29.15 4.83
CA VAL A 102 7.02 28.20 4.02
C VAL A 102 6.12 27.18 3.34
N PHE A 103 5.14 26.64 4.06
CA PHE A 103 4.20 25.65 3.53
C PHE A 103 3.27 26.23 2.46
N GLY A 104 3.00 27.53 2.52
CA GLY A 104 2.24 28.29 1.53
C GLY A 104 3.00 28.62 0.24
N MET A 105 4.33 28.41 0.19
CA MET A 105 5.11 28.71 -1.02
C MET A 105 4.69 27.83 -2.20
N PRO A 106 4.83 28.32 -3.46
CA PRO A 106 4.46 27.54 -4.65
C PRO A 106 5.18 26.19 -4.75
N TRP A 107 6.47 26.14 -4.41
CA TRP A 107 7.26 24.91 -4.48
C TRP A 107 6.80 23.83 -3.49
N ALA A 108 6.19 24.23 -2.35
CA ALA A 108 5.69 23.31 -1.34
C ALA A 108 4.49 22.49 -1.83
N VAL A 109 3.90 22.81 -2.99
CA VAL A 109 2.82 22.04 -3.62
C VAL A 109 3.20 20.56 -3.80
N VAL A 110 4.48 20.26 -4.02
CA VAL A 110 5.00 18.88 -4.15
C VAL A 110 4.72 18.08 -2.87
N GLY A 111 4.83 18.70 -1.68
CA GLY A 111 4.48 18.06 -0.41
C GLY A 111 2.98 18.07 -0.11
N ARG A 112 2.24 19.06 -0.63
CA ARG A 112 0.80 19.24 -0.37
C ARG A 112 -0.11 18.35 -1.24
N SER A 113 0.46 17.67 -2.23
CA SER A 113 -0.27 16.95 -3.29
C SER A 113 -0.18 15.42 -3.16
N ALA A 114 -0.40 14.85 -1.96
CA ALA A 114 -0.29 13.40 -1.77
C ALA A 114 -1.22 12.60 -2.71
N ILE A 115 -2.42 13.12 -2.98
CA ILE A 115 -3.43 12.48 -3.83
C ILE A 115 -2.92 12.24 -5.26
N LEU A 116 -2.10 13.16 -5.80
CA LEU A 116 -1.56 13.05 -7.15
C LEU A 116 -0.62 11.84 -7.29
N TYR A 117 0.18 11.56 -6.27
CA TYR A 117 1.08 10.40 -6.29
C TYR A 117 0.32 9.10 -6.05
N THR A 118 -0.66 9.11 -5.15
CA THR A 118 -1.59 8.00 -4.94
C THR A 118 -2.31 7.61 -6.24
N ASP A 119 -2.88 8.59 -6.96
CA ASP A 119 -3.54 8.38 -8.25
C ASP A 119 -2.56 7.85 -9.31
N SER A 120 -1.34 8.37 -9.34
CA SER A 120 -0.28 7.89 -10.24
C SER A 120 0.04 6.41 -10.01
N PHE A 121 0.09 5.97 -8.75
CA PHE A 121 0.27 4.56 -8.40
C PHE A 121 -0.92 3.69 -8.82
N LEU A 122 -2.16 4.15 -8.63
CA LEU A 122 -3.35 3.42 -9.08
C LEU A 122 -3.36 3.26 -10.59
N TYR A 123 -3.02 4.33 -11.32
CA TYR A 123 -2.94 4.32 -12.78
C TYR A 123 -1.90 3.30 -13.28
N LEU A 124 -0.68 3.33 -12.73
CA LEU A 124 0.37 2.37 -13.09
C LEU A 124 -0.04 0.92 -12.79
N SER A 125 -0.68 0.69 -11.64
CA SER A 125 -1.17 -0.63 -11.26
C SER A 125 -2.25 -1.13 -12.23
N GLY A 126 -3.22 -0.27 -12.57
CA GLY A 126 -4.26 -0.57 -13.55
C GLY A 126 -3.70 -0.87 -14.94
N PHE A 127 -2.79 -0.02 -15.43
CA PHE A 127 -2.12 -0.21 -16.73
C PHE A 127 -1.39 -1.55 -16.82
N LEU A 128 -0.56 -1.85 -15.82
CA LEU A 128 0.20 -3.11 -15.79
C LEU A 128 -0.70 -4.32 -15.61
N ASN A 129 -1.77 -4.20 -14.81
CA ASN A 129 -2.73 -5.27 -14.66
C ASN A 129 -3.45 -5.56 -15.98
N ALA A 130 -3.95 -4.52 -16.66
CA ALA A 130 -4.60 -4.64 -17.96
C ALA A 130 -3.65 -5.25 -19.01
N ASN A 131 -2.41 -4.76 -19.11
CA ASN A 131 -1.40 -5.29 -20.03
C ASN A 131 -1.12 -6.79 -19.77
N ASN A 132 -0.93 -7.18 -18.51
CA ASN A 132 -0.70 -8.57 -18.14
C ASN A 132 -1.94 -9.46 -18.35
N LEU A 133 -3.15 -8.92 -18.23
CA LEU A 133 -4.39 -9.67 -18.50
C LEU A 133 -4.62 -9.86 -20.00
N LEU A 134 -4.35 -8.83 -20.81
CA LEU A 134 -4.43 -8.90 -22.27
C LEU A 134 -3.46 -9.93 -22.82
N GLN A 135 -2.20 -9.91 -22.39
CA GLN A 135 -1.21 -10.92 -22.82
C GLN A 135 -1.61 -12.35 -22.44
N ASP A 136 -2.22 -12.54 -21.27
CA ASP A 136 -2.72 -13.86 -20.87
C ASP A 136 -3.92 -14.31 -21.70
N LEU A 137 -4.84 -13.39 -22.01
CA LEU A 137 -5.98 -13.65 -22.89
C LEU A 137 -5.54 -13.99 -24.31
N GLU A 138 -4.55 -13.28 -24.85
CA GLU A 138 -3.98 -13.56 -26.18
C GLU A 138 -3.28 -14.92 -26.22
N ARG A 139 -2.57 -15.31 -25.15
CA ARG A 139 -1.82 -16.58 -25.09
C ARG A 139 -2.68 -17.79 -24.75
N LYS A 140 -3.59 -17.66 -23.78
CA LYS A 140 -4.35 -18.78 -23.18
C LYS A 140 -5.83 -18.76 -23.51
N GLY A 141 -6.37 -17.67 -24.05
CA GLY A 141 -7.80 -17.47 -24.31
C GLY A 141 -8.68 -17.35 -23.07
N THR A 142 -8.13 -17.56 -21.87
CA THR A 142 -8.85 -17.59 -20.59
C THR A 142 -8.05 -16.90 -19.48
N ILE A 143 -8.75 -16.46 -18.44
CA ILE A 143 -8.14 -15.82 -17.25
C ILE A 143 -8.40 -16.71 -16.03
N ASN A 144 -7.33 -17.22 -15.41
CA ASN A 144 -7.42 -17.93 -14.13
C ASN A 144 -7.59 -16.92 -12.99
N LEU A 145 -8.85 -16.54 -12.72
CA LEU A 145 -9.21 -15.54 -11.72
C LEU A 145 -8.75 -15.91 -10.31
N LYS A 146 -8.97 -17.17 -9.91
CA LYS A 146 -8.67 -17.65 -8.55
C LYS A 146 -7.17 -17.57 -8.25
N ASP A 147 -6.34 -18.17 -9.12
CA ASP A 147 -4.89 -18.20 -8.92
C ASP A 147 -4.29 -16.79 -8.91
N ARG A 148 -4.78 -15.91 -9.78
CA ARG A 148 -4.34 -14.51 -9.84
C ARG A 148 -4.68 -13.73 -8.57
N LEU A 149 -5.91 -13.90 -8.07
CA LEU A 149 -6.34 -13.26 -6.83
C LEU A 149 -5.56 -13.78 -5.63
N ILE A 150 -5.38 -15.10 -5.53
CA ILE A 150 -4.62 -15.75 -4.46
C ILE A 150 -3.16 -15.30 -4.50
N ALA A 151 -2.52 -15.31 -5.68
CA ALA A 151 -1.14 -14.87 -5.84
C ALA A 151 -0.95 -13.40 -5.45
N ARG A 152 -1.88 -12.52 -5.82
CA ARG A 152 -1.83 -11.10 -5.41
C ARG A 152 -2.06 -10.94 -3.91
N TRP A 153 -3.00 -11.69 -3.34
CA TRP A 153 -3.26 -11.69 -1.90
C TRP A 153 -2.02 -12.09 -1.11
N PHE A 154 -1.41 -13.24 -1.41
CA PHE A 154 -0.19 -13.69 -0.75
C PHE A 154 1.02 -12.78 -1.00
N ARG A 155 1.02 -12.00 -2.07
CA ARG A 155 2.06 -11.00 -2.32
C ARG A 155 1.94 -9.77 -1.41
N LEU A 156 0.72 -9.30 -1.15
CA LEU A 156 0.49 -8.04 -0.41
C LEU A 156 0.25 -8.28 1.08
N PHE A 157 -0.57 -9.28 1.40
CA PHE A 157 -1.09 -9.51 2.74
C PHE A 157 0.00 -9.75 3.80
N PRO A 158 1.03 -10.59 3.59
CA PRO A 158 2.01 -10.86 4.64
C PRO A 158 2.77 -9.62 5.09
N LEU A 159 3.26 -8.81 4.14
CA LEU A 159 3.96 -7.57 4.44
C LEU A 159 3.02 -6.57 5.11
N PHE A 160 1.79 -6.46 4.60
CA PHE A 160 0.81 -5.51 5.10
C PHE A 160 0.40 -5.81 6.55
N VAL A 161 0.15 -7.08 6.88
CA VAL A 161 -0.17 -7.53 8.24
C VAL A 161 1.02 -7.34 9.16
N SER A 162 2.23 -7.72 8.75
CA SER A 162 3.43 -7.52 9.58
C SER A 162 3.64 -6.06 9.95
N LEU A 163 3.45 -5.12 9.00
CA LEU A 163 3.54 -3.69 9.30
C LEU A 163 2.45 -3.26 10.29
N MET A 164 1.21 -3.72 10.10
CA MET A 164 0.08 -3.38 10.97
C MET A 164 0.32 -3.84 12.41
N LEU A 165 0.77 -5.09 12.58
CA LEU A 165 1.07 -5.68 13.87
C LEU A 165 2.24 -4.98 14.55
N PHE A 166 3.28 -4.63 13.78
CA PHE A 166 4.42 -3.86 14.30
C PHE A 166 3.97 -2.50 14.84
N CYS A 167 3.21 -1.73 14.05
CA CYS A 167 2.70 -0.42 14.46
C CYS A 167 1.75 -0.49 15.65
N THR A 168 1.01 -1.59 15.81
CA THR A 168 0.05 -1.74 16.92
C THR A 168 0.73 -2.17 18.22
N TYR A 169 1.58 -3.20 18.18
CA TYR A 169 2.03 -3.88 19.39
C TYR A 169 3.49 -3.68 19.77
N ILE A 170 4.35 -3.31 18.81
CA ILE A 170 5.79 -3.14 19.08
C ILE A 170 6.12 -1.66 19.12
N LEU A 171 5.66 -0.89 18.13
CA LEU A 171 6.03 0.51 17.98
C LEU A 171 5.73 1.34 19.23
N PRO A 172 4.61 1.23 19.95
CA PRO A 172 4.37 2.01 21.17
C PRO A 172 5.45 1.84 22.25
N ASP A 173 6.04 0.66 22.37
CA ASP A 173 7.02 0.35 23.42
C ASP A 173 8.47 0.70 23.03
N VAL A 174 8.72 1.08 21.77
CA VAL A 174 10.08 1.33 21.25
C VAL A 174 10.69 2.64 21.77
N ASN A 175 9.86 3.63 22.15
CA ASN A 175 10.34 4.95 22.57
C ASN A 175 9.33 5.62 23.52
N ASN A 176 9.73 6.72 24.16
CA ASN A 176 8.89 7.51 25.07
C ASN A 176 9.09 9.01 24.83
N GLY A 177 9.05 9.41 23.55
CA GLY A 177 9.22 10.82 23.16
C GLY A 177 8.04 11.71 23.60
N PRO A 178 8.22 13.04 23.65
CA PRO A 178 7.20 13.98 24.15
C PRO A 178 5.89 14.00 23.33
N GLN A 179 5.94 13.59 22.06
CA GLN A 179 4.77 13.46 21.17
C GLN A 179 4.35 11.99 20.97
N TRP A 180 5.02 11.04 21.61
CA TRP A 180 4.84 9.61 21.36
C TRP A 180 3.43 9.14 21.72
N ASN A 181 2.95 9.52 22.91
CA ASN A 181 1.63 9.11 23.38
C ASN A 181 0.52 9.77 22.57
N LEU A 182 0.73 11.01 22.11
CA LEU A 182 -0.24 11.77 21.33
C LEU A 182 -0.40 11.25 19.90
N VAL A 183 0.65 10.65 19.33
CA VAL A 183 0.67 10.20 17.94
C VAL A 183 0.69 8.67 17.88
N VAL A 184 1.75 8.05 18.39
CA VAL A 184 1.99 6.61 18.25
C VAL A 184 1.03 5.78 19.10
N GLU A 185 0.85 6.11 20.38
CA GLU A 185 -0.07 5.33 21.24
C GLU A 185 -1.52 5.50 20.80
N GLU A 186 -1.96 6.72 20.44
CA GLU A 186 -3.32 6.92 19.95
C GLU A 186 -3.57 6.15 18.65
N HIS A 187 -2.62 6.17 17.70
CA HIS A 187 -2.72 5.35 16.48
C HIS A 187 -2.77 3.86 16.79
N SER A 188 -1.94 3.37 17.72
CA SER A 188 -1.98 1.96 18.15
C SER A 188 -3.35 1.58 18.71
N ARG A 189 -3.98 2.46 19.49
CA ARG A 189 -5.30 2.22 20.08
C ARG A 189 -6.42 2.15 19.03
N VAL A 190 -6.35 3.02 18.01
CA VAL A 190 -7.25 2.94 16.84
C VAL A 190 -7.01 1.65 16.07
N CYS A 191 -5.75 1.25 15.91
CA CYS A 191 -5.37 0.01 15.25
C CYS A 191 -5.90 -1.24 15.94
N GLU A 192 -5.79 -1.32 17.26
CA GLU A 192 -6.31 -2.45 18.06
C GLU A 192 -7.79 -2.71 17.75
N LYS A 193 -8.57 -1.64 17.61
CA LYS A 193 -10.01 -1.72 17.33
C LYS A 193 -10.34 -2.00 15.86
N ASN A 194 -9.56 -1.45 14.93
CA ASN A 194 -9.95 -1.36 13.52
C ASN A 194 -9.06 -2.14 12.53
N MET A 195 -7.95 -2.77 12.96
CA MET A 195 -7.02 -3.44 12.05
C MET A 195 -7.66 -4.57 11.22
N TRP A 196 -8.71 -5.20 11.72
CA TRP A 196 -9.44 -6.25 11.00
C TRP A 196 -10.05 -5.74 9.68
N LYS A 197 -10.43 -4.45 9.61
CA LYS A 197 -10.91 -3.80 8.38
C LYS A 197 -9.80 -3.75 7.32
N SER A 198 -8.55 -3.54 7.76
CA SER A 198 -7.37 -3.55 6.89
C SER A 198 -7.08 -4.95 6.36
N PHE A 199 -7.28 -6.01 7.16
CA PHE A 199 -7.07 -7.39 6.69
C PHE A 199 -7.99 -7.78 5.53
N LEU A 200 -9.15 -7.13 5.42
CA LEU A 200 -10.09 -7.32 4.32
C LEU A 200 -9.90 -6.31 3.17
N PHE A 201 -8.92 -5.40 3.26
CA PHE A 201 -8.71 -4.28 2.34
C PHE A 201 -9.95 -3.39 2.17
N ILE A 202 -10.74 -3.19 3.24
CA ILE A 202 -11.97 -2.35 3.24
C ILE A 202 -11.88 -1.14 4.17
N HIS A 203 -10.73 -0.92 4.81
CA HIS A 203 -10.52 0.17 5.77
C HIS A 203 -10.79 1.55 5.19
N ASN A 204 -10.72 1.71 3.85
CA ASN A 204 -11.03 2.96 3.17
C ASN A 204 -12.51 3.35 3.10
N TYR A 205 -13.43 2.50 3.54
CA TYR A 205 -14.86 2.86 3.59
C TYR A 205 -15.30 3.51 4.90
N PHE A 206 -14.47 3.49 5.95
CA PHE A 206 -14.89 3.84 7.32
C PHE A 206 -14.36 5.20 7.82
N GLY A 207 -14.00 6.11 6.91
CA GLY A 207 -13.43 7.42 7.25
C GLY A 207 -11.95 7.36 7.63
N PHE A 208 -11.24 8.49 7.53
CA PHE A 208 -9.80 8.54 7.77
C PHE A 208 -9.41 8.35 9.25
N GLU A 209 -10.24 8.83 10.18
CA GLU A 209 -9.97 8.76 11.63
C GLU A 209 -10.02 7.33 12.18
N GLU A 210 -10.81 6.44 11.57
CA GLU A 210 -10.90 5.03 11.98
C GLU A 210 -9.86 4.14 11.30
N MET A 211 -9.07 4.67 10.35
CA MET A 211 -8.02 3.90 9.71
C MET A 211 -6.86 3.69 10.67
N CYS A 212 -6.45 2.43 10.83
CA CYS A 212 -5.25 2.10 11.59
C CYS A 212 -3.99 2.78 11.00
N LEU A 213 -3.76 2.64 9.69
CA LEU A 213 -2.66 3.30 8.98
C LEU A 213 -3.22 4.06 7.78
N THR A 214 -3.43 5.37 7.93
CA THR A 214 -4.06 6.22 6.91
C THR A 214 -3.36 6.14 5.55
N HIS A 215 -2.03 6.10 5.52
CA HIS A 215 -1.23 6.00 4.28
C HIS A 215 -1.47 4.70 3.49
N THR A 216 -2.13 3.70 4.07
CA THR A 216 -2.39 2.41 3.43
C THR A 216 -3.72 2.37 2.67
N HIS A 217 -4.50 3.47 2.69
CA HIS A 217 -5.72 3.61 1.89
C HIS A 217 -5.50 3.24 0.41
N GLN A 218 -4.33 3.60 -0.12
CA GLN A 218 -3.93 3.28 -1.48
C GLN A 218 -3.91 1.77 -1.77
N ILE A 219 -3.42 0.96 -0.83
CA ILE A 219 -3.34 -0.49 -1.00
C ILE A 219 -4.75 -1.10 -0.99
N GLY A 220 -5.63 -0.57 -0.15
CA GLY A 220 -7.05 -0.96 -0.13
C GLY A 220 -7.73 -0.70 -1.48
N MET A 221 -7.60 0.52 -2.00
CA MET A 221 -8.15 0.90 -3.30
C MET A 221 -7.55 0.09 -4.45
N ASP A 222 -6.23 -0.15 -4.44
CA ASP A 222 -5.55 -0.95 -5.47
C ASP A 222 -6.09 -2.38 -5.53
N MET A 223 -6.30 -3.01 -4.37
CA MET A 223 -6.87 -4.36 -4.31
C MET A 223 -8.33 -4.38 -4.80
N GLN A 224 -9.14 -3.39 -4.41
CA GLN A 224 -10.53 -3.26 -4.86
C GLN A 224 -10.63 -3.07 -6.38
N LEU A 225 -9.82 -2.16 -6.94
CA LEU A 225 -9.76 -1.91 -8.37
C LEU A 225 -9.19 -3.10 -9.14
N TYR A 226 -8.24 -3.84 -8.57
CA TYR A 226 -7.75 -5.09 -9.15
C TYR A 226 -8.87 -6.10 -9.30
N VAL A 227 -9.65 -6.33 -8.23
CA VAL A 227 -10.80 -7.25 -8.24
C VAL A 227 -11.85 -6.79 -9.26
N ALA A 228 -12.14 -5.49 -9.35
CA ALA A 228 -13.08 -4.92 -10.31
C ALA A 228 -12.59 -5.03 -11.78
N THR A 229 -11.28 -4.93 -12.01
CA THR A 229 -10.68 -5.02 -13.35
C THR A 229 -10.87 -6.41 -13.97
N LEU A 230 -10.83 -7.46 -13.16
CA LEU A 230 -10.92 -8.84 -13.64
C LEU A 230 -12.21 -9.15 -14.44
N PRO A 231 -13.43 -8.97 -13.90
CA PRO A 231 -14.66 -9.19 -14.66
C PRO A 231 -14.82 -8.19 -15.81
N LEU A 232 -14.38 -6.94 -15.62
CA LEU A 232 -14.44 -5.91 -16.67
C LEU A 232 -13.60 -6.33 -17.90
N MET A 233 -12.40 -6.86 -17.69
CA MET A 233 -11.54 -7.35 -18.77
C MET A 233 -12.14 -8.55 -19.50
N VAL A 234 -12.74 -9.50 -18.77
CA VAL A 234 -13.46 -10.63 -19.39
C VAL A 234 -14.63 -10.15 -20.24
N LEU A 235 -15.37 -9.15 -19.76
CA LEU A 235 -16.49 -8.55 -20.48
C LEU A 235 -16.03 -7.84 -21.76
N ILE A 236 -14.95 -7.04 -21.69
CA ILE A 236 -14.35 -6.37 -22.85
C ILE A 236 -13.88 -7.40 -23.89
N TRP A 237 -13.25 -8.48 -23.44
CA TRP A 237 -12.75 -9.53 -24.33
C TRP A 237 -13.88 -10.28 -25.06
N LYS A 238 -14.91 -10.72 -24.32
CA LYS A 238 -16.03 -11.49 -24.90
C LYS A 238 -17.05 -10.63 -25.65
N PHE A 239 -17.35 -9.44 -25.13
CA PHE A 239 -18.43 -8.57 -25.60
C PHE A 239 -17.96 -7.14 -25.80
N LYS A 240 -17.09 -6.93 -26.80
CA LYS A 240 -16.40 -5.64 -27.06
C LYS A 240 -17.30 -4.41 -26.93
N LYS A 241 -18.45 -4.36 -27.61
CA LYS A 241 -19.37 -3.20 -27.59
C LYS A 241 -19.90 -2.92 -26.17
N LEU A 242 -20.35 -3.96 -25.48
CA LEU A 242 -20.88 -3.84 -24.11
C LEU A 242 -19.77 -3.47 -23.12
N GLY A 243 -18.61 -4.10 -23.22
CA GLY A 243 -17.47 -3.80 -22.36
C GLY A 243 -16.96 -2.37 -22.50
N TRP A 244 -16.82 -1.87 -23.75
CA TRP A 244 -16.45 -0.47 -24.00
C TRP A 244 -17.52 0.50 -23.52
N SER A 245 -18.81 0.21 -23.75
CA SER A 245 -19.91 1.05 -23.25
C SER A 245 -19.90 1.12 -21.72
N LEU A 246 -19.67 0.00 -21.03
CA LEU A 246 -19.59 -0.05 -19.57
C LEU A 246 -18.37 0.73 -19.06
N LEU A 247 -17.22 0.61 -19.73
CA LEU A 247 -16.01 1.35 -19.36
C LEU A 247 -16.23 2.86 -19.47
N VAL A 248 -16.81 3.34 -20.58
CA VAL A 248 -17.15 4.76 -20.76
C VAL A 248 -18.14 5.21 -19.69
N LEU A 249 -19.18 4.41 -19.41
CA LEU A 249 -20.16 4.72 -18.38
C LEU A 249 -19.51 4.84 -16.99
N ILE A 250 -18.66 3.90 -16.60
CA ILE A 250 -17.93 3.93 -15.32
C ILE A 250 -17.01 5.15 -15.25
N ALA A 251 -16.29 5.47 -16.34
CA ALA A 251 -15.41 6.64 -16.40
C ALA A 251 -16.21 7.94 -16.21
N VAL A 252 -17.30 8.13 -16.97
CA VAL A 252 -18.16 9.31 -16.86
C VAL A 252 -18.79 9.40 -15.47
N ALA A 253 -19.35 8.30 -14.95
CA ALA A 253 -19.93 8.27 -13.62
C ALA A 253 -18.89 8.62 -12.54
N SER A 254 -17.68 8.07 -12.63
CA SER A 254 -16.59 8.39 -11.70
C SER A 254 -16.21 9.86 -11.74
N THR A 255 -16.06 10.45 -12.94
CA THR A 255 -15.74 11.88 -13.10
C THR A 255 -16.84 12.77 -12.54
N VAL A 256 -18.11 12.48 -12.85
CA VAL A 256 -19.26 13.25 -12.37
C VAL A 256 -19.37 13.14 -10.85
N LEU A 257 -19.27 11.94 -10.27
CA LEU A 257 -19.34 11.76 -8.82
C LEU A 257 -18.21 12.49 -8.09
N ARG A 258 -16.98 12.45 -8.61
CA ARG A 258 -15.86 13.22 -8.04
C ARG A 258 -16.11 14.72 -8.09
N TYR A 259 -16.59 15.23 -9.23
CA TYR A 259 -16.93 16.65 -9.37
C TYR A 259 -18.03 17.08 -8.40
N LEU A 260 -19.13 16.33 -8.32
CA LEU A 260 -20.24 16.61 -7.41
C LEU A 260 -19.81 16.54 -5.95
N ALA A 261 -18.97 15.58 -5.57
CA ALA A 261 -18.45 15.48 -4.22
C ALA A 261 -17.57 16.70 -3.86
N ILE A 262 -16.67 17.11 -4.75
CA ILE A 262 -15.85 18.31 -4.54
C ILE A 262 -16.73 19.56 -4.41
N TYR A 263 -17.75 19.69 -5.26
CA TYR A 263 -18.62 20.85 -5.28
C TYR A 263 -19.58 20.92 -4.08
N TRP A 264 -20.14 19.79 -3.62
CA TRP A 264 -21.10 19.77 -2.52
C TRP A 264 -20.46 19.79 -1.13
N TYR A 265 -19.26 19.22 -1.00
CA TYR A 265 -18.56 19.13 0.27
C TYR A 265 -17.41 20.15 0.39
N ASP A 266 -17.26 21.07 -0.57
CA ASP A 266 -16.20 22.09 -0.62
C ASP A 266 -14.80 21.53 -0.37
N ILE A 267 -14.50 20.35 -0.94
CA ILE A 267 -13.27 19.61 -0.68
C ILE A 267 -12.10 20.22 -1.47
N SER A 268 -11.02 20.57 -0.79
CA SER A 268 -9.78 20.99 -1.44
C SER A 268 -8.92 19.79 -1.88
N MET A 269 -8.44 19.78 -3.13
CA MET A 269 -7.49 18.75 -3.61
C MET A 269 -6.08 18.89 -3.06
N PHE A 270 -5.72 20.07 -2.54
CA PHE A 270 -4.42 20.32 -1.92
C PHE A 270 -4.62 20.57 -0.43
N VAL A 271 -3.68 20.09 0.36
CA VAL A 271 -3.66 20.40 1.79
C VAL A 271 -3.14 21.83 1.97
N TYR A 272 -3.99 22.73 2.46
CA TYR A 272 -3.62 24.09 2.85
C TYR A 272 -3.39 24.17 4.37
N PHE A 273 -2.73 25.23 4.82
CA PHE A 273 -2.56 25.47 6.25
C PHE A 273 -3.91 25.86 6.88
N GLY A 274 -4.33 25.17 7.95
CA GLY A 274 -5.57 25.48 8.69
C GLY A 274 -6.77 24.57 8.40
N ILE A 275 -6.60 23.54 7.57
CA ILE A 275 -7.60 22.48 7.42
C ILE A 275 -7.34 21.44 8.52
N SER A 276 -8.28 21.34 9.46
CA SER A 276 -8.41 20.22 10.40
C SER A 276 -9.28 19.14 9.79
#